data_AF-A0A9R0RQX9-F1
#
_entry.id   AF-A0A9R0RQX9-F1
#
_cell.length_a   1.000
_cell.length_b   1.000
_cell.length_c   1.000
_cell.angle_alpha   90.00
_cell.angle_beta   90.00
_cell.angle_gamma   90.00
#
_symmetry.space_group_name_H-M   'P 1'
#
loop_
_entity.id
_entity.type
_entity.pdbx_description
1 polymer ?
#
loop_
_entity_poly.entity_id
_entity_poly.type
_entity_poly.pdbx_seq_one_letter_code
_entity_poly.pdbx_strand_id
1 'polypeptide(L)'
;MDNLTTDSGDAKYIKEVKTHYNLAQRNWNGDPCSPREYSWEGLTCDYSKSNQNPRIVTVNLSTSRLRGGFAISFMNMTSLENLDLSHNNLTGAIPDYQLKSLKFLDLSNNKLDGPIPDSILQRFQAGSLDLRLEGNPVCSNVKDTYCSKKKKNTTSTMLIAVIVPVVLVSLLVVMGILWKLYWKGKSGDDEDSMYEEETPLHIDIRRFTYAELKHITNDFQSVVGKGGFGTVYHGTLENDDEVAVKVLMEKSIAESTDFLPEV
;
A
#
# COMPACT_ATOMS: atom_id res chain seq x y z
N MET A 1 20.98 10.76 22.25
CA MET A 1 21.09 10.25 20.87
C MET A 1 22.51 9.74 20.75
N ASP A 2 22.71 8.43 20.72
CA ASP A 2 24.03 7.87 20.54
C ASP A 2 24.49 8.18 19.11
N ASN A 3 25.68 8.78 18.96
CA ASN A 3 26.28 9.12 17.67
C ASN A 3 26.82 7.85 17.00
N LEU A 4 25.94 6.91 16.69
CA LEU A 4 26.28 5.68 15.99
C LEU A 4 26.49 5.98 14.50
N THR A 5 27.51 5.34 13.95
CA THR A 5 27.85 5.37 12.52
C THR A 5 27.59 4.00 11.93
N THR A 6 27.51 3.88 10.61
CA THR A 6 27.43 2.56 9.98
C THR A 6 28.62 1.70 10.40
N ASP A 7 28.41 0.39 10.54
CA ASP A 7 29.52 -0.55 10.73
C ASP A 7 30.62 -0.29 9.69
N SER A 8 31.86 -0.22 10.16
CA SER A 8 32.99 0.24 9.34
C SER A 8 33.27 -0.70 8.17
N GLY A 9 32.99 -2.00 8.32
CA GLY A 9 33.09 -2.98 7.24
C GLY A 9 32.04 -2.72 6.19
N ASP A 10 30.76 -2.66 6.59
CA ASP A 10 29.65 -2.41 5.67
C ASP A 10 29.83 -1.08 4.93
N ALA A 11 30.23 -0.02 5.64
CA ALA A 11 30.48 1.29 5.06
C ALA A 11 31.61 1.28 4.04
N LYS A 12 32.68 0.52 4.29
CA LYS A 12 33.78 0.32 3.34
C LYS A 12 33.29 -0.43 2.09
N TYR A 13 32.63 -1.56 2.27
CA TYR A 13 32.22 -2.43 1.16
C TYR A 13 31.19 -1.76 0.25
N ILE A 14 30.21 -1.02 0.79
CA ILE A 14 29.25 -0.31 -0.05
C ILE A 14 29.88 0.86 -0.82
N LYS A 15 30.95 1.47 -0.28
CA LYS A 15 31.75 2.48 -1.01
C LYS A 15 32.60 1.86 -2.11
N GLU A 16 33.12 0.65 -1.91
CA GLU A 16 33.76 -0.12 -2.98
C GLU A 16 32.76 -0.46 -4.09
N VAL A 17 31.53 -0.89 -3.75
CA VAL A 17 30.44 -1.10 -4.73
C VAL A 17 30.14 0.18 -5.50
N LYS A 18 30.03 1.31 -4.80
CA LYS A 18 29.81 2.63 -5.41
C LYS A 18 30.90 2.93 -6.45
N THR A 19 32.14 2.62 -6.13
CA THR A 19 33.31 2.86 -6.98
C THR A 19 33.33 1.91 -8.17
N HIS A 20 33.11 0.61 -7.94
CA HIS A 20 33.11 -0.46 -8.95
C HIS A 20 32.11 -0.18 -10.07
N TYR A 21 30.90 0.26 -9.73
CA TYR A 21 29.85 0.57 -10.70
C TYR A 21 29.80 2.04 -11.14
N ASN A 22 30.75 2.87 -10.68
CA ASN A 22 30.78 4.31 -10.94
C ASN A 22 29.43 5.00 -10.67
N LEU A 23 28.85 4.75 -9.49
CA LEU A 23 27.55 5.28 -9.07
C LEU A 23 27.62 6.76 -8.65
N ALA A 24 28.42 7.57 -9.36
CA ALA A 24 28.65 8.98 -9.04
C ALA A 24 27.38 9.84 -9.12
N GLN A 25 26.37 9.40 -9.88
CA GLN A 25 25.08 10.09 -10.03
C GLN A 25 24.11 9.84 -8.88
N ARG A 26 24.39 8.89 -7.98
CA ARG A 26 23.57 8.67 -6.78
C ARG A 26 24.01 9.61 -5.67
N ASN A 27 23.05 10.11 -4.89
CA ASN A 27 23.27 10.95 -3.69
C ASN A 27 23.84 10.16 -2.50
N TRP A 28 24.80 9.28 -2.76
CA TRP A 28 25.46 8.44 -1.76
C TRP A 28 26.66 9.16 -1.17
N ASN A 29 26.40 10.18 -0.34
CA ASN A 29 27.45 10.98 0.30
C ASN A 29 27.37 10.82 1.82
N GLY A 30 28.53 10.84 2.50
CA GLY A 30 28.59 10.70 3.96
C GLY A 30 28.57 9.25 4.47
N ASP A 31 27.88 9.05 5.58
CA ASP A 31 27.68 7.74 6.22
C ASP A 31 26.45 7.02 5.61
N PRO A 32 26.53 5.72 5.28
CA PRO A 32 25.45 5.04 4.56
C PRO A 32 24.12 4.89 5.31
N CYS A 33 24.14 4.79 6.65
CA CYS A 33 22.99 4.49 7.50
C CYS A 33 22.73 5.54 8.58
N SER A 34 23.58 6.57 8.70
CA SER A 34 23.50 7.56 9.77
C SER A 34 23.56 9.00 9.23
N PRO A 35 22.63 9.90 9.61
CA PRO A 35 21.44 9.64 10.45
C PRO A 35 20.45 8.68 9.78
N ARG A 36 19.60 8.01 10.58
CA ARG A 36 18.61 7.04 10.06
C ARG A 36 17.72 7.66 8.99
N GLU A 37 17.35 8.93 9.17
CA GLU A 37 16.51 9.73 8.28
C GLU A 37 17.16 10.01 6.91
N TYR A 38 18.49 9.92 6.83
CA TYR A 38 19.27 10.23 5.62
C TYR A 38 20.12 9.04 5.16
N SER A 39 19.67 7.82 5.46
CA SER A 39 20.29 6.61 4.92
C SER A 39 20.30 6.67 3.39
N TRP A 40 21.38 6.16 2.79
CA TRP A 40 21.54 6.20 1.34
C TRP A 40 20.36 5.52 0.61
N GLU A 41 19.88 6.15 -0.44
CA GLU A 41 18.77 5.64 -1.23
C GLU A 41 19.07 4.22 -1.75
N GLY A 42 18.11 3.31 -1.53
CA GLY A 42 18.22 1.90 -1.86
C GLY A 42 18.86 1.05 -0.77
N LEU A 43 19.33 1.63 0.33
CA LEU A 43 19.82 0.88 1.48
C LEU A 43 18.73 0.75 2.56
N THR A 44 18.75 -0.37 3.27
CA THR A 44 18.07 -0.49 4.56
C THR A 44 19.05 -1.05 5.56
N CYS A 45 19.09 -0.42 6.74
CA CYS A 45 20.02 -0.79 7.80
C CYS A 45 19.25 -1.29 9.03
N ASP A 46 19.85 -2.21 9.76
CA ASP A 46 19.34 -2.71 11.03
C ASP A 46 19.76 -1.79 12.17
N TYR A 47 18.79 -1.33 12.96
CA TYR A 47 18.96 -0.49 14.14
C TYR A 47 18.43 -1.17 15.41
N SER A 48 18.19 -2.48 15.38
CA SER A 48 17.56 -3.25 16.46
C SER A 48 18.32 -3.19 17.78
N LYS A 49 19.63 -2.93 17.74
CA LYS A 49 20.51 -2.85 18.90
C LYS A 49 20.92 -1.41 19.16
N SER A 50 20.38 -0.81 20.22
CA SER A 50 20.59 0.59 20.58
C SER A 50 22.06 0.99 20.80
N ASN A 51 22.94 0.04 21.13
CA ASN A 51 24.34 0.28 21.46
C ASN A 51 25.32 -0.28 20.41
N GLN A 52 24.83 -0.60 19.21
CA GLN A 52 25.65 -1.15 18.14
C GLN A 52 25.49 -0.34 16.84
N ASN A 53 26.60 -0.14 16.14
CA ASN A 53 26.59 0.49 14.83
C ASN A 53 25.60 -0.22 13.87
N PRO A 54 24.73 0.53 13.16
CA PRO A 54 23.82 -0.06 12.19
C PRO A 54 24.55 -0.85 11.10
N ARG A 55 23.94 -1.96 10.70
CA ARG A 55 24.43 -2.88 9.66
C ARG A 55 23.57 -2.80 8.42
N ILE A 56 24.16 -2.88 7.23
CA ILE A 56 23.40 -2.90 5.97
C ILE A 56 22.78 -4.29 5.82
N VAL A 57 21.45 -4.34 5.77
CA VAL A 57 20.69 -5.60 5.63
C VAL A 57 20.00 -5.72 4.27
N THR A 58 19.75 -4.60 3.58
CA THR A 58 19.19 -4.61 2.22
C THR A 58 19.94 -3.63 1.34
N VAL A 59 20.22 -4.06 0.10
CA VAL A 59 20.72 -3.20 -0.97
C VAL A 59 19.83 -3.40 -2.20
N ASN A 60 19.20 -2.31 -2.63
CA ASN A 60 18.46 -2.23 -3.89
C ASN A 60 19.18 -1.29 -4.85
N LEU A 61 19.76 -1.90 -5.88
CA LEU A 61 20.34 -1.22 -7.04
C LEU A 61 19.66 -1.69 -8.33
N SER A 62 18.40 -2.11 -8.24
CA SER A 62 17.59 -2.42 -9.42
C SER A 62 17.55 -1.21 -10.37
N THR A 63 17.50 -1.47 -11.67
CA THR A 63 17.37 -0.42 -12.72
C THR A 63 18.42 0.70 -12.61
N SER A 64 19.61 0.39 -12.08
CA SER A 64 20.68 1.37 -11.85
C SER A 64 21.69 1.47 -13.00
N ARG A 65 21.39 0.81 -14.13
CA ARG A 65 22.25 0.74 -15.32
C ARG A 65 23.64 0.20 -15.01
N LEU A 66 23.77 -0.68 -14.00
CA LEU A 66 25.04 -1.29 -13.60
C LEU A 66 25.62 -2.06 -14.79
N ARG A 67 26.94 -2.01 -14.96
CA ARG A 67 27.69 -2.70 -16.03
C ARG A 67 28.87 -3.46 -15.44
N GLY A 68 29.39 -4.41 -16.20
CA GLY A 68 30.57 -5.20 -15.80
C GLY A 68 30.20 -6.38 -14.91
N GLY A 69 31.22 -6.95 -14.25
CA GLY A 69 31.07 -8.12 -13.38
C GLY A 69 30.35 -7.82 -12.06
N PHE A 70 29.93 -8.89 -11.40
CA PHE A 70 29.39 -8.84 -10.04
C PHE A 70 30.46 -8.32 -9.05
N ALA A 71 30.13 -7.31 -8.25
CA ALA A 71 31.05 -6.75 -7.26
C ALA A 71 31.15 -7.66 -6.02
N ILE A 72 32.34 -8.21 -5.77
CA ILE A 72 32.58 -9.15 -4.66
C ILE A 72 32.33 -8.49 -3.29
N SER A 73 32.48 -7.17 -3.19
CA SER A 73 32.24 -6.42 -1.94
C SER A 73 30.83 -6.61 -1.37
N PHE A 74 29.81 -6.94 -2.17
CA PHE A 74 28.50 -7.33 -1.64
C PHE A 74 28.58 -8.52 -0.68
N MET A 75 29.47 -9.47 -0.96
CA MET A 75 29.57 -10.74 -0.23
C MET A 75 30.29 -10.59 1.12
N ASN A 76 30.97 -9.46 1.31
CA ASN A 76 31.68 -9.16 2.55
C ASN A 76 30.79 -8.44 3.58
N MET A 77 29.60 -7.97 3.18
CA MET A 77 28.60 -7.42 4.09
C MET A 77 27.85 -8.58 4.77
N THR A 78 28.37 -9.06 5.90
CA THR A 78 27.93 -10.30 6.55
C THR A 78 26.51 -10.27 7.13
N SER A 79 25.91 -9.08 7.23
CA SER A 79 24.52 -8.91 7.66
C SER A 79 23.55 -8.72 6.48
N LEU A 80 24.04 -8.72 5.24
CA LEU A 80 23.21 -8.48 4.07
C LEU A 80 22.25 -9.65 3.84
N GLU A 81 20.95 -9.37 3.88
CA GLU A 81 19.88 -10.37 3.72
C GLU A 81 19.19 -10.27 2.36
N ASN A 82 19.03 -9.05 1.83
CA ASN A 82 18.32 -8.83 0.57
C ASN A 82 19.19 -8.04 -0.40
N LEU A 83 19.45 -8.61 -1.57
CA LEU A 83 20.20 -7.96 -2.64
C LEU A 83 19.39 -7.99 -3.93
N ASP A 84 18.99 -6.82 -4.39
CA ASP A 84 18.28 -6.63 -5.66
C ASP A 84 19.18 -5.86 -6.64
N LEU A 85 19.66 -6.58 -7.66
CA LEU A 85 20.43 -6.05 -8.78
C LEU A 85 19.69 -6.28 -10.11
N SER A 86 18.37 -6.48 -10.06
CA SER A 86 17.55 -6.76 -11.24
C SER A 86 17.54 -5.61 -12.25
N HIS A 87 17.22 -5.91 -13.51
CA HIS A 87 17.08 -4.90 -14.58
C HIS A 87 18.35 -4.04 -14.78
N ASN A 88 19.51 -4.67 -14.75
CA ASN A 88 20.79 -4.04 -15.01
C ASN A 88 21.46 -4.66 -16.24
N ASN A 89 22.73 -4.32 -16.47
CA ASN A 89 23.51 -4.82 -17.59
C ASN A 89 24.79 -5.50 -17.09
N LEU A 90 24.68 -6.24 -15.98
CA LEU A 90 25.76 -7.05 -15.40
C LEU A 90 26.10 -8.23 -16.32
N THR A 91 27.38 -8.56 -16.41
CA THR A 91 27.93 -9.59 -17.31
C THR A 91 28.84 -10.56 -16.56
N GLY A 92 29.12 -11.72 -17.15
CA GLY A 92 30.02 -12.73 -16.58
C GLY A 92 29.33 -13.65 -15.58
N ALA A 93 30.12 -14.44 -14.86
CA ALA A 93 29.64 -15.45 -13.92
C ALA A 93 29.23 -14.90 -12.57
N ILE A 94 28.28 -15.59 -11.93
CA ILE A 94 27.91 -15.34 -10.54
C ILE A 94 29.04 -15.90 -9.66
N PRO A 95 29.70 -15.08 -8.82
CA PRO A 95 30.86 -15.54 -8.07
C PRO A 95 30.46 -16.42 -6.88
N ASP A 96 31.28 -17.43 -6.59
CA ASP A 96 31.09 -18.35 -5.45
C ASP A 96 31.77 -17.83 -4.18
N TYR A 97 31.12 -16.87 -3.51
CA TYR A 97 31.55 -16.41 -2.18
C TYR A 97 30.38 -16.56 -1.22
N GLN A 98 30.14 -17.80 -0.80
CA GLN A 98 29.21 -18.24 0.25
C GLN A 98 28.31 -17.13 0.81
N LEU A 99 27.16 -16.95 0.16
CA LEU A 99 26.15 -15.95 0.48
C LEU A 99 25.37 -16.28 1.76
N LYS A 100 26.07 -16.48 2.88
CA LYS A 100 25.53 -17.15 4.08
C LYS A 100 24.31 -16.44 4.66
N SER A 101 24.33 -15.10 4.68
CA SER A 101 23.26 -14.26 5.24
C SER A 101 22.14 -13.95 4.25
N LEU A 102 22.39 -14.00 2.94
CA LEU A 102 21.40 -13.61 1.93
C LEU A 102 20.21 -14.56 1.94
N LYS A 103 19.02 -14.01 2.15
CA LYS A 103 17.72 -14.71 2.03
C LYS A 103 17.05 -14.43 0.69
N PHE A 104 17.39 -13.30 0.06
CA PHE A 104 16.83 -12.90 -1.23
C PHE A 104 17.94 -12.36 -2.15
N LEU A 105 18.04 -12.93 -3.35
CA LEU A 105 18.93 -12.48 -4.40
C LEU A 105 18.18 -12.38 -5.73
N ASP A 106 17.97 -11.16 -6.20
CA ASP A 106 17.39 -10.89 -7.52
C ASP A 106 18.46 -10.39 -8.48
N LEU A 107 18.77 -11.22 -9.48
CA LEU A 107 19.67 -10.90 -10.58
C LEU A 107 18.95 -10.92 -11.93
N SER A 108 17.61 -10.96 -11.91
CA SER A 108 16.80 -11.07 -13.12
C SER A 108 17.07 -9.93 -14.10
N ASN A 109 16.88 -10.20 -15.39
CA ASN A 109 16.99 -9.23 -16.47
C ASN A 109 18.38 -8.54 -16.50
N ASN A 110 19.44 -9.35 -16.49
CA ASN A 110 20.83 -8.94 -16.69
C ASN A 110 21.44 -9.70 -17.90
N LYS A 111 22.77 -9.70 -18.04
CA LYS A 111 23.53 -10.41 -19.08
C LYS A 111 24.51 -11.42 -18.47
N LEU A 112 24.13 -12.03 -17.35
CA LEU A 112 24.95 -13.01 -16.64
C LEU A 112 24.99 -14.34 -17.38
N ASP A 113 26.15 -14.98 -17.39
CA ASP A 113 26.41 -16.24 -18.10
C ASP A 113 27.39 -17.11 -17.29
N GLY A 114 27.67 -18.33 -17.73
CA GLY A 114 28.49 -19.29 -17.01
C GLY A 114 27.71 -20.09 -15.96
N PRO A 115 28.38 -21.01 -15.24
CA PRO A 115 27.70 -21.89 -14.29
C PRO A 115 27.23 -21.13 -13.04
N ILE A 116 26.14 -21.62 -12.45
CA ILE A 116 25.68 -21.13 -11.15
C ILE A 116 26.46 -21.88 -10.06
N PRO A 117 27.07 -21.19 -9.08
CA PRO A 117 27.77 -21.83 -7.98
C PRO A 117 26.92 -22.85 -7.22
N ASP A 118 27.50 -24.02 -6.91
CA ASP A 118 26.83 -25.08 -6.16
C ASP A 118 26.36 -24.60 -4.78
N SER A 119 27.08 -23.66 -4.16
CA SER A 119 26.70 -23.06 -2.89
C SER A 119 25.37 -22.31 -2.96
N ILE A 120 25.10 -21.62 -4.07
CA ILE A 120 23.82 -20.96 -4.36
C ILE A 120 22.76 -22.01 -4.69
N LEU A 121 23.17 -23.00 -5.50
CA LEU A 121 22.51 -24.30 -5.76
C LEU A 121 21.76 -24.85 -4.56
N GLN A 122 22.57 -25.27 -3.60
CA GLN A 122 22.15 -25.95 -2.40
C GLN A 122 21.26 -25.08 -1.53
N ARG A 123 21.58 -23.78 -1.39
CA ARG A 123 20.79 -22.85 -0.57
C ARG A 123 19.40 -22.59 -1.12
N PHE A 124 19.29 -22.45 -2.43
CA PHE A 124 17.99 -22.34 -3.12
C PHE A 124 17.18 -23.63 -2.95
N GLN A 125 17.79 -24.79 -3.20
CA GLN A 125 17.12 -26.10 -3.05
C GLN A 125 16.68 -26.37 -1.61
N ALA A 126 17.46 -25.91 -0.62
CA ALA A 126 17.11 -26.00 0.80
C ALA A 126 16.04 -24.98 1.25
N GLY A 127 15.59 -24.08 0.36
CA GLY A 127 14.61 -23.02 0.69
C GLY A 127 15.16 -21.88 1.55
N SER A 128 16.48 -21.82 1.75
CA SER A 128 17.15 -20.79 2.56
C SER A 128 17.47 -19.50 1.77
N LEU A 129 17.34 -19.55 0.44
CA LEU A 129 17.58 -18.44 -0.47
C LEU A 129 16.48 -18.41 -1.54
N ASP A 130 15.74 -17.30 -1.65
CA ASP A 130 14.94 -16.98 -2.83
C ASP A 130 15.88 -16.38 -3.90
N LEU A 131 15.92 -17.03 -5.06
CA LEU A 131 16.84 -16.72 -6.15
C LEU A 131 16.05 -16.48 -7.44
N ARG A 132 16.32 -15.34 -8.10
CA ARG A 132 15.73 -14.98 -9.39
C ARG A 132 16.80 -14.70 -10.42
N LEU A 133 16.82 -15.51 -11.49
CA LEU A 133 17.80 -15.42 -12.57
C LEU A 133 17.15 -15.21 -13.95
N GLU A 134 15.82 -15.12 -14.04
CA GLU A 134 15.11 -15.04 -15.31
C GLU A 134 15.61 -13.87 -16.19
N GLY A 135 15.61 -14.07 -17.52
CA GLY A 135 16.07 -13.05 -18.46
C GLY A 135 17.58 -12.91 -18.57
N ASN A 136 18.36 -13.82 -17.97
CA ASN A 136 19.82 -13.90 -18.18
C ASN A 136 20.22 -15.05 -19.14
N PRO A 137 21.33 -14.92 -19.89
CA PRO A 137 21.91 -16.00 -20.69
C PRO A 137 22.16 -17.30 -19.92
N VAL A 138 22.55 -17.24 -18.64
CA VAL A 138 22.77 -18.42 -17.77
C VAL A 138 21.54 -19.36 -17.72
N CYS A 139 20.33 -18.83 -17.95
CA CYS A 139 19.12 -19.62 -17.98
C CYS A 139 18.95 -20.49 -19.24
N SER A 140 19.80 -20.34 -20.25
CA SER A 140 19.69 -21.10 -21.50
C SER A 140 20.08 -22.58 -21.35
N ASN A 141 20.90 -22.90 -20.34
CA ASN A 141 21.51 -24.23 -20.18
C ASN A 141 21.07 -24.95 -18.90
N VAL A 142 19.97 -24.51 -18.30
CA VAL A 142 19.74 -24.69 -16.87
C VAL A 142 18.28 -25.03 -16.55
N LYS A 143 18.05 -25.96 -15.60
CA LYS A 143 16.72 -26.43 -15.19
C LYS A 143 15.81 -25.29 -14.73
N ASP A 144 14.56 -25.34 -15.19
CA ASP A 144 13.60 -24.24 -15.24
C ASP A 144 13.24 -23.56 -13.91
N THR A 145 13.53 -24.10 -12.72
CA THR A 145 12.87 -23.65 -11.48
C THR A 145 13.21 -22.22 -11.04
N TYR A 146 14.46 -21.78 -11.19
CA TYR A 146 14.91 -20.41 -10.83
C TYR A 146 15.08 -19.49 -12.05
N CYS A 147 14.80 -20.01 -13.25
CA CYS A 147 14.79 -19.30 -14.52
C CYS A 147 13.36 -19.14 -15.09
N SER A 148 12.37 -19.81 -14.49
CA SER A 148 10.97 -19.66 -14.83
C SER A 148 10.43 -18.37 -14.26
N LYS A 149 9.88 -17.53 -15.13
CA LYS A 149 8.87 -16.56 -14.71
C LYS A 149 7.80 -17.34 -13.98
N LYS A 150 7.50 -17.02 -12.72
CA LYS A 150 6.28 -17.53 -12.06
C LYS A 150 5.14 -17.28 -13.04
N LYS A 151 4.64 -18.34 -13.68
CA LYS A 151 3.40 -18.27 -14.45
C LYS A 151 2.39 -17.79 -13.43
N LYS A 152 1.89 -16.56 -13.56
CA LYS A 152 0.71 -16.14 -12.78
C LYS A 152 -0.32 -17.22 -13.06
N ASN A 153 -0.80 -17.92 -12.03
CA ASN A 153 -1.81 -18.96 -12.18
C ASN A 153 -3.08 -18.28 -12.69
N THR A 154 -3.22 -18.19 -14.02
CA THR A 154 -4.36 -17.58 -14.71
C THR A 154 -5.66 -18.26 -14.31
N THR A 155 -5.60 -19.53 -13.89
CA THR A 155 -6.70 -20.26 -13.27
C THR A 155 -7.23 -19.57 -12.02
N SER A 156 -6.38 -19.06 -11.12
CA SER A 156 -6.84 -18.38 -9.90
C SER A 156 -7.46 -17.01 -10.22
N THR A 157 -6.88 -16.26 -11.16
CA THR A 157 -7.44 -14.99 -11.63
C THR A 157 -8.77 -15.18 -12.38
N MET A 158 -8.88 -16.22 -13.22
CA MET A 158 -10.12 -16.57 -13.92
C MET A 158 -11.21 -17.06 -12.95
N LEU A 159 -10.86 -17.84 -11.93
CA LEU A 159 -11.81 -18.28 -10.91
C LEU A 159 -12.37 -17.09 -10.12
N ILE A 160 -11.53 -16.15 -9.69
CA ILE A 160 -11.99 -14.93 -9.00
C ILE A 160 -12.90 -14.09 -9.91
N ALA A 161 -12.53 -13.93 -11.18
CA ALA A 161 -13.32 -13.15 -12.15
C ALA A 161 -14.70 -13.76 -12.44
N VAL A 162 -14.88 -15.07 -12.27
CA VAL A 162 -16.18 -15.75 -12.48
C VAL A 162 -16.97 -15.89 -11.18
N ILE A 163 -16.31 -16.24 -10.07
CA ILE A 163 -16.98 -16.49 -8.79
C ILE A 163 -17.53 -15.18 -8.20
N VAL A 164 -16.79 -14.08 -8.28
CA VAL A 164 -17.22 -12.80 -7.68
C VAL A 164 -18.53 -12.28 -8.30
N PRO A 165 -18.69 -12.20 -9.64
CA PRO A 165 -19.96 -11.82 -10.24
C PRO A 165 -21.11 -12.78 -9.91
N VAL A 166 -20.86 -14.10 -9.90
CA VAL A 166 -21.90 -15.09 -9.60
C VAL A 166 -22.41 -14.94 -8.16
N VAL A 167 -21.52 -14.70 -7.20
CA VAL A 167 -21.89 -14.44 -5.80
C VAL A 167 -22.62 -13.10 -5.66
N LEU A 168 -22.19 -12.05 -6.36
CA LEU A 168 -22.89 -10.76 -6.34
C LEU A 168 -24.31 -10.88 -6.91
N VAL A 169 -24.48 -11.58 -8.02
CA VAL A 169 -25.80 -11.82 -8.62
C VAL A 169 -26.66 -12.68 -7.70
N SER A 170 -26.12 -13.73 -7.09
CA SER A 170 -26.90 -14.57 -6.17
C SER A 170 -27.33 -13.79 -4.92
N LEU A 171 -26.47 -12.93 -4.37
CA LEU A 171 -26.82 -12.05 -3.26
C LEU A 171 -27.93 -11.05 -3.65
N LEU A 172 -27.88 -10.45 -4.84
CA LEU A 172 -28.93 -9.56 -5.33
C LEU A 172 -30.27 -10.29 -5.52
N VAL A 173 -30.23 -11.53 -6.02
CA VAL A 173 -31.42 -12.37 -6.15
C VAL A 173 -32.00 -12.71 -4.76
N VAL A 174 -31.16 -13.10 -3.81
CA VAL A 174 -31.59 -13.38 -2.42
C VAL A 174 -32.17 -12.13 -1.77
N MET A 175 -31.53 -10.97 -1.92
CA MET A 175 -32.04 -9.69 -1.43
C MET A 175 -33.40 -9.35 -2.05
N GLY A 176 -33.58 -9.58 -3.35
CA GLY A 176 -34.87 -9.41 -4.02
C GLY A 176 -35.96 -10.36 -3.51
N ILE A 177 -35.61 -11.62 -3.23
CA ILE A 177 -36.53 -12.59 -2.62
C ILE A 177 -36.90 -12.16 -1.20
N LEU A 178 -35.92 -11.80 -0.37
CA LEU A 178 -36.15 -11.32 1.00
C LEU A 178 -37.01 -10.06 1.01
N TRP A 179 -36.76 -9.11 0.11
CA TRP A 179 -37.58 -7.92 -0.05
C TRP A 179 -39.00 -8.30 -0.47
N LYS A 180 -39.16 -9.22 -1.42
CA LYS A 180 -40.49 -9.69 -1.84
C LYS A 180 -41.23 -10.39 -0.71
N LEU A 181 -40.54 -11.17 0.13
CA LEU A 181 -41.14 -11.79 1.33
C LEU A 181 -41.50 -10.74 2.38
N TYR A 182 -40.64 -9.74 2.60
CA TYR A 182 -40.88 -8.62 3.50
C TYR A 182 -42.10 -7.80 3.06
N TRP A 183 -42.27 -7.55 1.76
CA TRP A 183 -43.42 -6.82 1.23
C TRP A 183 -44.69 -7.66 1.11
N LYS A 184 -44.56 -8.98 0.95
CA LYS A 184 -45.71 -9.89 0.96
C LYS A 184 -46.28 -10.09 2.37
N GLY A 185 -45.54 -9.70 3.41
CA GLY A 185 -46.01 -9.66 4.80
C GLY A 185 -46.69 -8.35 5.22
N LYS A 186 -46.79 -7.34 4.34
CA LYS A 186 -47.43 -6.04 4.67
C LYS A 186 -48.63 -5.73 3.77
N SER A 187 -49.50 -6.73 3.62
CA SER A 187 -50.90 -6.59 3.21
C SER A 187 -51.76 -7.40 4.20
N GLY A 188 -52.44 -6.68 5.08
CA GLY A 188 -53.30 -7.25 6.14
C GLY A 188 -53.03 -6.58 7.48
N ASP A 189 -54.08 -5.99 8.04
CA ASP A 189 -54.14 -5.14 9.23
C ASP A 189 -53.69 -5.78 10.55
N ASP A 190 -53.52 -4.88 11.53
CA ASP A 190 -53.62 -5.03 12.99
C ASP A 190 -52.43 -5.58 13.82
N GLU A 191 -51.97 -4.66 14.67
CA GLU A 191 -51.67 -4.77 16.11
C GLU A 191 -50.83 -5.94 16.68
N ASP A 192 -49.69 -5.51 17.24
CA ASP A 192 -49.21 -5.75 18.61
C ASP A 192 -48.11 -6.80 18.88
N SER A 193 -47.18 -6.34 19.72
CA SER A 193 -46.12 -7.02 20.48
C SER A 193 -44.93 -7.63 19.72
N MET A 194 -43.68 -7.67 20.21
CA MET A 194 -42.88 -7.11 21.31
C MET A 194 -41.67 -8.07 21.36
N TYR A 195 -40.41 -7.61 21.37
CA TYR A 195 -39.31 -8.08 22.23
C TYR A 195 -38.08 -7.20 21.96
N GLU A 196 -37.55 -6.65 23.06
CA GLU A 196 -36.55 -5.58 23.17
C GLU A 196 -35.11 -6.05 22.91
N GLU A 197 -34.28 -5.18 22.33
CA GLU A 197 -32.85 -5.12 22.67
C GLU A 197 -32.30 -3.69 22.50
N GLU A 198 -32.12 -3.06 23.66
CA GLU A 198 -31.23 -1.93 24.05
C GLU A 198 -31.22 -0.61 23.26
N THR A 199 -31.63 0.45 23.95
CA THR A 199 -31.83 1.84 23.49
C THR A 199 -30.54 2.69 23.42
N PRO A 200 -30.24 3.32 22.27
CA PRO A 200 -29.57 4.60 22.21
C PRO A 200 -30.57 5.68 21.74
N LEU A 201 -30.81 6.68 22.59
CA LEU A 201 -31.44 8.00 22.35
C LEU A 201 -32.36 8.09 21.11
N HIS A 202 -33.67 7.94 21.32
CA HIS A 202 -34.70 8.09 20.28
C HIS A 202 -34.76 9.56 19.81
N ILE A 203 -34.05 9.88 18.73
CA ILE A 203 -34.32 11.09 17.94
C ILE A 203 -35.36 10.68 16.92
N ASP A 204 -36.59 11.11 17.14
CA ASP A 204 -37.71 10.91 16.22
C ASP A 204 -37.47 11.80 14.99
N ILE A 205 -36.88 11.23 13.93
CA ILE A 205 -36.55 12.00 12.70
C ILE A 205 -37.84 12.18 11.88
N ARG A 206 -38.64 13.20 12.25
CA ARG A 206 -39.79 13.63 11.45
C ARG A 206 -39.30 14.14 10.09
N ARG A 207 -39.81 13.57 9.00
CA ARG A 207 -39.53 14.02 7.63
C ARG A 207 -40.59 15.04 7.21
N PHE A 208 -40.15 16.16 6.63
CA PHE A 208 -41.03 17.20 6.10
C PHE A 208 -40.95 17.24 4.58
N THR A 209 -42.09 17.43 3.92
CA THR A 209 -42.18 17.71 2.49
C THR A 209 -41.84 19.17 2.21
N TYR A 210 -41.48 19.50 0.96
CA TYR A 210 -41.22 20.89 0.57
C TYR A 210 -42.44 21.80 0.76
N ALA A 211 -43.65 21.29 0.53
CA ALA A 211 -44.89 22.03 0.74
C ALA A 211 -45.11 22.37 2.22
N GLU A 212 -44.85 21.41 3.12
CA GLU A 212 -44.89 21.66 4.57
C GLU A 212 -43.82 22.65 5.01
N LEU A 213 -42.57 22.51 4.54
CA LEU A 213 -41.50 23.47 4.85
C LEU A 213 -41.84 24.88 4.38
N LYS A 214 -42.46 25.00 3.20
CA LYS A 214 -42.93 26.27 2.65
C LYS A 214 -44.04 26.88 3.51
N HIS A 215 -44.94 26.06 4.06
CA HIS A 215 -45.97 26.52 5.01
C HIS A 215 -45.38 26.93 6.37
N ILE A 216 -44.55 26.07 6.97
CA ILE A 216 -43.88 26.27 8.27
C ILE A 216 -43.03 27.54 8.27
N THR A 217 -42.38 27.87 7.16
CA THR A 217 -41.50 29.04 7.03
C THR A 217 -42.18 30.28 6.44
N ASN A 218 -43.51 30.24 6.23
CA ASN A 218 -44.28 31.28 5.57
C ASN A 218 -43.63 31.75 4.25
N ASP A 219 -43.50 30.82 3.30
CA ASP A 219 -42.83 31.03 2.00
C ASP A 219 -41.35 31.45 2.11
N PHE A 220 -40.64 30.95 3.14
CA PHE A 220 -39.23 31.26 3.40
C PHE A 220 -38.96 32.78 3.56
N GLN A 221 -39.89 33.51 4.19
CA GLN A 221 -39.82 34.97 4.29
C GLN A 221 -38.81 35.47 5.33
N SER A 222 -38.69 34.77 6.47
CA SER A 222 -37.85 35.20 7.60
C SER A 222 -36.52 34.48 7.61
N VAL A 223 -35.43 35.21 7.35
CA VAL A 223 -34.07 34.68 7.33
C VAL A 223 -33.42 34.84 8.70
N VAL A 224 -32.97 33.74 9.29
CA VAL A 224 -32.20 33.71 10.55
C VAL A 224 -30.71 33.90 10.27
N GLY A 225 -30.21 33.35 9.15
CA GLY A 225 -28.79 33.50 8.78
C GLY A 225 -28.45 32.97 7.39
N LYS A 226 -27.31 33.42 6.85
CA LYS A 226 -26.76 32.99 5.55
C LYS A 226 -25.29 32.62 5.71
N GLY A 227 -24.87 31.52 5.10
CA GLY A 227 -23.46 31.08 5.07
C GLY A 227 -23.14 30.24 3.83
N GLY A 228 -21.90 29.76 3.73
CA GLY A 228 -21.40 29.01 2.55
C GLY A 228 -22.16 27.71 2.25
N PHE A 229 -22.90 27.19 3.22
CA PHE A 229 -23.67 25.94 3.10
C PHE A 229 -25.19 26.17 2.96
N GLY A 230 -25.62 27.40 2.68
CA GLY A 230 -27.03 27.73 2.42
C GLY A 230 -27.61 28.79 3.33
N THR A 231 -28.94 28.97 3.22
CA THR A 231 -29.71 29.94 4.01
C THR A 231 -30.57 29.22 5.04
N VAL A 232 -30.60 29.75 6.25
CA VAL A 232 -31.42 29.26 7.36
C VAL A 232 -32.61 30.21 7.54
N TYR A 233 -33.81 29.65 7.51
CA TYR A 233 -35.08 30.36 7.68
C TYR A 233 -35.71 30.01 9.01
N HIS A 234 -36.44 30.96 9.58
CA HIS A 234 -37.27 30.73 10.76
C HIS A 234 -38.58 30.08 10.31
N GLY A 235 -39.06 29.10 11.06
CA GLY A 235 -40.37 28.51 10.86
C GLY A 235 -41.02 28.10 12.18
N THR A 236 -42.32 27.86 12.12
CA THR A 236 -43.13 27.46 13.28
C THR A 236 -43.92 26.20 12.91
N LEU A 237 -43.80 25.17 13.72
CA LEU A 237 -44.55 23.92 13.56
C LEU A 237 -45.99 24.08 14.06
N GLU A 238 -46.86 23.13 13.73
CA GLU A 238 -48.29 23.15 14.14
C GLU A 238 -48.51 23.15 15.66
N ASN A 239 -47.50 22.72 16.42
CA ASN A 239 -47.50 22.72 17.88
C ASN A 239 -46.85 23.98 18.48
N ASP A 240 -46.69 25.06 17.70
CA ASP A 240 -46.05 26.33 18.05
C ASP A 240 -44.54 26.25 18.38
N ASP A 241 -43.89 25.12 18.09
CA ASP A 241 -42.44 25.01 18.24
C ASP A 241 -41.71 25.81 17.15
N GLU A 242 -40.78 26.66 17.56
CA GLU A 242 -39.90 27.39 16.66
C GLU A 242 -38.77 26.49 16.14
N VAL A 243 -38.58 26.50 14.83
CA VAL A 243 -37.58 25.69 14.14
C VAL A 243 -36.76 26.51 13.16
N ALA A 244 -35.52 26.08 12.96
CA ALA A 244 -34.60 26.64 11.96
C ALA A 244 -34.52 25.70 10.76
N VAL A 245 -35.04 26.14 9.60
CA VAL A 245 -35.04 25.35 8.36
C VAL A 245 -33.87 25.77 7.48
N LYS A 246 -32.88 24.89 7.34
CA LYS A 246 -31.71 25.13 6.48
C LYS A 246 -31.94 24.59 5.07
N VAL A 247 -31.95 25.48 4.09
CA VAL A 247 -32.06 25.13 2.66
C VAL A 247 -30.65 25.10 2.05
N LEU A 248 -30.22 23.92 1.60
CA LEU A 248 -28.92 23.71 0.94
C LEU A 248 -29.01 24.15 -0.53
N MET A 249 -28.03 24.90 -1.01
CA MET A 249 -27.91 25.28 -2.44
C MET A 249 -27.16 24.19 -3.21
N GLU A 250 -27.63 23.81 -4.41
CA GLU A 250 -26.98 22.78 -5.27
C GLU A 250 -25.51 23.07 -5.62
N LYS A 251 -25.02 24.30 -5.44
CA LYS A 251 -23.62 24.67 -5.74
C LYS A 251 -22.61 24.36 -4.61
N SER A 252 -23.01 23.77 -3.48
CA SER A 252 -22.10 23.53 -2.35
C SER A 252 -21.16 22.32 -2.49
N ILE A 253 -20.93 21.80 -3.71
CA ILE A 253 -19.93 20.74 -3.98
C ILE A 253 -18.61 21.31 -4.56
N ALA A 254 -18.49 22.61 -4.79
CA ALA A 254 -17.26 23.19 -5.35
C ALA A 254 -16.64 24.24 -4.43
N GLU A 255 -15.44 23.89 -3.93
CA GLU A 255 -14.30 24.76 -3.55
C GLU A 255 -14.60 26.19 -3.08
N SER A 256 -14.47 26.42 -1.78
CA SER A 256 -13.99 27.71 -1.29
C SER A 256 -13.07 27.49 -0.09
N THR A 257 -11.77 27.51 -0.37
CA THR A 257 -10.75 27.98 0.56
C THR A 257 -11.18 29.36 1.04
N ASP A 258 -11.56 29.49 2.31
CA ASP A 258 -11.44 30.72 3.09
C ASP A 258 -11.97 30.43 4.50
N PHE A 259 -11.05 30.40 5.46
CA PHE A 259 -11.09 31.17 6.71
C PHE A 259 -9.71 31.02 7.35
N LEU A 260 -8.86 32.02 7.10
CA LEU A 260 -7.68 32.31 7.90
C LEU A 260 -8.14 32.79 9.28
N PRO A 261 -7.55 32.30 10.39
CA PRO A 261 -7.83 32.84 11.71
C PRO A 261 -7.09 34.16 11.90
N GLU A 262 -7.85 35.25 12.07
CA GLU A 262 -7.47 36.51 12.74
C GLU A 262 -8.68 36.83 13.64
N VAL A 263 -8.60 37.08 14.96
CA VAL A 263 -7.53 37.36 15.94
C VAL A 263 -7.93 36.66 17.24
#